data_AF-A0A4V2UIU1-F1
#
_entry.id   AF-A0A4V2UIU1-F1
#
_cell.length_a   1.000
_cell.length_b   1.000
_cell.length_c   1.000
_cell.angle_alpha   90.00
_cell.angle_beta   90.00
_cell.angle_gamma   90.00
#
_symmetry.space_group_name_H-M   'P 1'
#
loop_
_entity.id
_entity.type
_entity.pdbx_description
1 polymer ?
#
loop_
_entity_poly.entity_id
_entity_poly.type
_entity_poly.pdbx_seq_one_letter_code
_entity_poly.pdbx_strand_id
1 'polypeptide(L)' 'MQSTFQASDSGQAVIQNASAIGNEKLVVTLHGESGKSVGIQIREDTDGQDLVSSEITINQAGLQQLVQWLREQGVVE' A
#
# COMPACT_ATOMS: atom_id res chain seq x y z
N MET A 1 -11.29 11.52 14.22
CA MET A 1 -10.63 10.64 13.23
C MET A 1 -9.22 10.42 13.70
N GLN A 2 -8.79 9.17 13.78
CA GLN A 2 -7.45 8.79 14.23
C GLN A 2 -6.83 7.90 13.15
N SER A 3 -5.63 8.28 12.71
CA SER A 3 -4.86 7.51 11.74
C SER A 3 -3.69 6.81 12.41
N THR A 4 -3.40 5.57 12.00
CA THR A 4 -2.23 4.82 12.46
C THR A 4 -1.42 4.31 11.28
N PHE A 5 -0.10 4.30 11.43
CA PHE A 5 0.84 3.70 10.48
C PHE A 5 1.51 2.49 11.12
N GLN A 6 1.56 1.38 10.40
CA GLN A 6 2.17 0.13 10.83
C GLN A 6 3.01 -0.41 9.68
N ALA A 7 4.27 -0.74 9.93
CA ALA A 7 5.13 -1.40 8.97
C ALA A 7 5.63 -2.72 9.56
N SER A 8 5.70 -3.77 8.74
CA SER A 8 6.20 -5.08 9.12
C SER A 8 7.48 -5.44 8.38
N ASP A 9 8.31 -6.26 9.02
CA ASP A 9 9.53 -6.81 8.41
C ASP A 9 9.22 -7.77 7.24
N SER A 10 7.96 -8.17 7.07
CA SER A 10 7.49 -8.97 5.94
C SER A 10 7.25 -8.18 4.65
N GLY A 11 7.56 -6.88 4.65
CA GLY A 11 7.40 -6.01 3.47
C GLY A 11 6.01 -5.42 3.32
N GLN A 12 5.21 -5.38 4.37
CA GLN A 12 3.88 -4.76 4.35
C GLN A 12 3.87 -3.45 5.16
N ALA A 13 3.21 -2.44 4.63
CA ALA A 13 2.89 -1.20 5.33
C ALA A 13 1.38 -0.95 5.27
N VAL A 14 0.78 -0.55 6.39
CA VAL A 14 -0.64 -0.29 6.53
C VAL A 14 -0.84 1.11 7.11
N ILE A 15 -1.59 1.94 6.39
CA ILE A 15 -2.17 3.17 6.92
C ILE A 15 -3.64 2.88 7.17
N GLN A 16 -4.10 3.07 8.40
CA GLN A 16 -5.50 2.85 8.78
C GLN A 16 -6.11 4.15 9.29
N ASN A 17 -7.32 4.47 8.84
CA ASN A 17 -8.15 5.54 9.35
C ASN A 17 -9.41 4.94 9.99
N ALA A 18 -9.59 5.16 11.29
CA ALA A 18 -10.77 4.70 12.02
C ALA A 18 -11.85 5.79 12.08
N SER A 19 -13.08 5.42 11.70
CA SER A 19 -14.27 6.28 11.74
C SER A 19 -15.39 5.65 12.56
N ALA A 20 -16.49 6.39 12.76
CA ALA A 20 -17.66 5.89 13.49
C ALA A 20 -18.41 4.75 12.76
N ILE A 21 -18.18 4.59 11.46
CA ILE A 21 -18.89 3.62 10.60
C ILE A 21 -18.00 2.46 10.15
N GLY A 22 -16.73 2.41 10.60
CA GLY A 22 -15.77 1.38 10.19
C GLY A 22 -14.35 1.90 10.03
N ASN A 23 -13.46 1.03 9.56
CA ASN A 23 -12.07 1.35 9.28
C ASN A 23 -11.81 1.35 7.77
N GLU A 24 -11.07 2.34 7.30
CA GLU A 24 -10.49 2.34 5.96
C GLU A 24 -8.98 2.09 6.08
N LYS A 25 -8.41 1.25 5.23
CA LYS A 25 -6.99 0.88 5.25
C LYS A 25 -6.39 1.01 3.86
N LEU A 26 -5.26 1.70 3.76
CA LEU A 26 -4.34 1.59 2.62
C LEU A 26 -3.26 0.58 2.99
N VAL A 27 -3.23 -0.56 2.28
CA VAL A 27 -2.27 -1.63 2.48
C VAL A 27 -1.30 -1.67 1.30
N VAL A 28 -0.02 -1.47 1.57
CA VAL A 28 1.06 -1.59 0.59
C VAL A 28 1.84 -2.85 0.91
N THR A 29 2.00 -3.74 -0.06
CA THR A 29 2.73 -5.01 0.11
C THR A 29 3.84 -5.13 -0.93
N LEU A 30 5.06 -5.37 -0.48
CA LEU A 30 6.22 -5.70 -1.29
C LEU A 30 6.31 -7.22 -1.45
N HIS A 31 6.09 -7.72 -2.67
CA HIS A 31 6.15 -9.16 -2.92
C HIS A 31 7.59 -9.61 -3.22
N GLY A 32 8.15 -10.42 -2.32
CA GLY A 32 9.50 -10.98 -2.44
C GLY A 32 9.62 -12.15 -3.43
N GLU A 33 10.80 -12.25 -4.04
CA GLU A 33 11.40 -13.33 -4.87
C GLU A 33 10.66 -13.84 -6.12
N SER A 34 9.33 -13.88 -6.19
CA SER A 34 8.60 -14.45 -7.34
C SER A 34 7.98 -13.42 -8.29
N GLY A 35 8.00 -12.13 -7.96
CA GLY A 35 7.33 -11.11 -8.78
C GLY A 35 7.87 -9.67 -8.71
N LYS A 36 8.77 -9.35 -7.76
CA LYS A 36 9.32 -8.00 -7.52
C LYS A 36 8.29 -6.89 -7.80
N SER A 37 7.11 -7.03 -7.21
CA SER A 37 5.97 -6.15 -7.42
C SER A 37 5.55 -5.50 -6.12
N VAL A 38 4.88 -4.36 -6.24
CA VAL A 38 4.17 -3.71 -5.14
C VAL A 38 2.68 -3.87 -5.40
N GLY A 39 1.97 -4.45 -4.44
CA GLY A 39 0.52 -4.37 -4.36
C GLY A 39 0.11 -3.18 -3.50
N ILE A 40 -0.84 -2.37 -3.97
CA ILE A 40 -1.46 -1.29 -3.22
C ILE A 40 -2.96 -1.57 -3.19
N GLN A 41 -3.52 -1.73 -2.00
CA GLN A 41 -4.92 -2.06 -1.80
C GLN A 41 -5.59 -1.02 -0.91
N ILE A 42 -6.79 -0.59 -1.30
CA ILE A 42 -7.71 0.12 -0.40
C ILE A 42 -8.68 -0.94 0.12
N ARG A 43 -8.76 -1.04 1.44
CA ARG A 43 -9.65 -1.95 2.15
C ARG A 43 -10.59 -1.17 3.04
N GLU A 44 -11.83 -1.60 3.06
CA GLU A 44 -12.87 -1.06 3.90
C GLU A 44 -13.37 -2.18 4.82
N ASP A 45 -13.31 -1.92 6.11
CA ASP A 45 -13.86 -2.77 7.15
C ASP A 45 -15.11 -2.09 7.69
N THR A 46 -16.24 -2.44 7.10
CA THR A 46 -17.58 -2.02 7.52
C THR A 46 -18.32 -3.25 8.04
N ASP A 47 -18.93 -3.13 9.22
CA ASP A 47 -19.69 -4.21 9.87
C ASP A 47 -18.92 -5.55 10.03
N GLY A 48 -17.60 -5.49 10.18
CA GLY A 48 -16.73 -6.66 10.40
C GLY A 48 -16.39 -7.45 9.12
N GLN A 49 -16.68 -6.91 7.94
CA GLN A 49 -16.23 -7.45 6.66
C GLN A 49 -15.06 -6.64 6.11
N ASP A 50 -13.87 -7.24 6.01
CA ASP A 50 -12.70 -6.65 5.34
C ASP A 50 -12.83 -6.81 3.82
N LEU A 51 -13.33 -5.77 3.15
CA LEU A 51 -13.54 -5.73 1.72
C LEU A 51 -12.37 -5.03 1.04
N VAL A 52 -11.80 -5.63 -0.02
CA VAL A 52 -10.89 -4.90 -0.92
C VAL A 52 -11.74 -4.08 -1.89
N SER A 53 -11.79 -2.77 -1.70
CA SER A 53 -12.56 -1.86 -2.56
C SER A 53 -11.79 -1.48 -3.82
N SER A 54 -10.45 -1.50 -3.79
CA SER A 54 -9.59 -1.25 -4.95
C SER A 54 -8.21 -1.88 -4.80
N GLU A 55 -7.64 -2.32 -5.92
CA GLU A 55 -6.30 -2.90 -5.99
C GLU A 55 -5.53 -2.39 -7.21
N ILE A 56 -4.28 -1.99 -6.98
CA ILE A 56 -3.32 -1.63 -8.01
C ILE A 56 -2.07 -2.47 -7.77
N THR A 57 -1.60 -3.14 -8.83
CA THR A 57 -0.34 -3.88 -8.80
C THR A 57 0.67 -3.22 -9.73
N ILE A 58 1.79 -2.79 -9.17
CA ILE A 58 2.92 -2.24 -9.91
C ILE A 58 3.96 -3.37 -10.03
N ASN A 59 4.19 -3.83 -11.25
CA ASN A 59 5.23 -4.83 -11.52
C ASN A 59 6.63 -4.21 -11.46
N GLN A 60 7.66 -5.06 -11.54
CA GLN A 60 9.05 -4.63 -11.46
C GLN A 60 9.42 -3.52 -12.44
N ALA A 61 8.98 -3.62 -13.70
CA ALA A 61 9.31 -2.64 -14.74
C ALA A 61 8.68 -1.27 -14.42
N GLY A 62 7.41 -1.25 -14.01
CA GLY A 62 6.74 -0.03 -13.57
C GLY A 62 7.38 0.58 -12.33
N LEU A 63 7.84 -0.24 -11.39
CA LEU A 63 8.59 0.19 -10.22
C LEU A 63 9.91 0.85 -10.60
N GLN A 64 10.65 0.26 -11.53
CA GLN A 64 11.91 0.83 -12.02
C GLN A 64 11.67 2.20 -12.68
N GLN A 65 10.62 2.34 -13.48
CA GLN A 65 10.25 3.61 -14.10
C GLN A 65 9.85 4.66 -13.06
N LEU A 66 9.06 4.28 -12.06
CA LEU A 66 8.66 5.17 -10.98
C LEU A 66 9.87 5.66 -10.18
N VAL A 67 10.76 4.76 -9.79
CA VAL A 67 11.98 5.12 -9.04
C VAL A 67 12.88 6.02 -9.90
N GLN A 68 13.02 5.73 -11.19
CA GLN A 68 13.79 6.58 -12.10
C GLN A 68 13.20 7.99 -12.19
N TRP A 69 11.89 8.10 -12.36
CA TRP A 69 11.20 9.39 -12.37
C TRP A 69 11.37 10.15 -11.04
N LEU A 70 11.28 9.46 -9.88
CA LEU A 70 11.50 10.08 -8.57
C LEU A 70 12.93 10.62 -8.39
N ARG A 71 13.95 9.94 -8.95
CA ARG A 71 15.33 10.45 -8.99
C ARG A 71 15.45 11.70 -9.86
N GLU A 72 14.79 11.72 -11.02
CA GLU A 72 14.75 12.90 -11.89
C GLU A 72 14.08 14.10 -11.21
N GLN A 73 13.14 13.86 -10.29
CA GLN A 73 12.54 14.90 -9.46
C GLN A 73 13.41 15.30 -8.24
N GLY A 74 14.54 14.63 -7.98
CA GLY A 74 15.41 14.88 -6.83
C GLY A 74 14.79 14.46 -5.48
N VAL A 75 13.78 13.60 -5.49
CA VAL A 75 13.08 13.12 -4.28
C VAL A 75 13.78 11.91 -3.67
N VAL A 76 14.51 11.16 -4.50
CA VAL A 76 15.28 9.96 -4.13
C VAL A 76 16.69 10.13 -4.68
N GLU A 77 17.71 9.85 -3.85
CA GLU A 77 19.12 9.82 -4.28
C GLU A 77 19.47 8.55 -5.09
#